data_AF-A0A395GYC6-F1
#
_entry.id   AF-A0A395GYC6-F1
#
_cell.length_a   1.000
_cell.length_b   1.000
_cell.length_c   1.000
_cell.angle_alpha   90.00
_cell.angle_beta   90.00
_cell.angle_gamma   90.00
#
_symmetry.space_group_name_H-M   'P 1'
#
loop_
_entity.id
_entity.type
_entity.pdbx_description
1 polymer ?
#
loop_
_entity_poly.entity_id
_entity_poly.type
_entity_poly.pdbx_seq_one_letter_code
_entity_poly.pdbx_strand_id
1 'polypeptide(L)'
;MMTASDPPENTIAQVSVPEEGKTYYLCQSGEDLTEEEHSDDSSGIESPVGSARAGTNATYLVRKDAQREIYCLDEENYLQAYAFDEDSWEWQPGTLDGLRILVASNTHLAAISTEDGFDRVFFQLPEGQLGMIARRDGQGWQKSSLPPTTPADGASLFALGVEDGVRLFYSHKDCSIHQLAWDGRDWADSEVPQTGGILQKSHIFAQQQGSGINIQFCDEDARVYVLKDGNLSRLGFVFQGRLKKDKDAQSDRWPQELESSVKWKGLK
;
A
#
# COMPACT_ATOMS: atom_id res chain seq x y z
N MET A 1 -3.29 20.82 18.02
CA MET A 1 -2.85 19.85 17.01
C MET A 1 -1.37 19.70 17.20
N MET A 2 -0.96 18.70 17.98
CA MET A 2 0.43 18.26 18.00
C MET A 2 0.64 17.50 16.68
N THR A 3 1.67 17.87 15.94
CA THR A 3 2.10 17.21 14.71
C THR A 3 2.48 15.78 15.04
N ALA A 4 2.01 14.79 14.28
CA ALA A 4 2.56 13.45 14.41
C ALA A 4 4.08 13.54 14.21
N SER A 5 4.83 12.76 14.97
CA SER A 5 6.28 12.69 14.79
C SER A 5 6.59 12.30 13.35
N ASP A 6 7.54 13.02 12.74
CA ASP A 6 7.96 12.76 11.37
C ASP A 6 8.37 11.27 11.22
N PRO A 7 8.02 10.64 10.09
CA PRO A 7 8.39 9.26 9.79
C PRO A 7 9.92 9.07 9.81
N PRO A 8 10.42 7.90 10.24
CA PRO A 8 11.83 7.55 10.10
C PRO A 8 12.31 7.62 8.64
N GLU A 9 13.56 8.03 8.42
CA GLU A 9 14.06 8.28 7.06
C GLU A 9 14.10 7.04 6.16
N ASN A 10 14.27 5.89 6.79
CA ASN A 10 14.42 4.59 6.17
C ASN A 10 13.11 3.78 6.12
N THR A 11 11.97 4.43 6.39
CA THR A 11 10.64 3.83 6.22
C THR A 11 10.45 3.28 4.79
N ILE A 12 9.89 2.08 4.69
CA ILE A 12 9.51 1.40 3.45
C ILE A 12 8.03 0.98 3.41
N ALA A 13 7.37 0.88 4.57
CA ALA A 13 5.93 0.70 4.69
C ALA A 13 5.43 1.34 5.99
N GLN A 14 4.15 1.67 6.05
CA GLN A 14 3.53 2.16 7.29
C GLN A 14 2.09 1.68 7.39
N VAL A 15 1.57 1.60 8.61
CA VAL A 15 0.15 1.38 8.87
C VAL A 15 -0.29 2.08 10.14
N SER A 16 -1.45 2.73 10.08
CA SER A 16 -2.11 3.26 11.27
C SER A 16 -3.13 2.26 11.76
N VAL A 17 -3.12 1.99 13.07
CA VAL A 17 -4.06 1.10 13.77
C VAL A 17 -4.90 1.98 14.70
N PRO A 18 -6.06 2.47 14.25
CA PRO A 18 -6.85 3.45 14.99
C PRO A 18 -7.33 2.94 16.36
N GLU A 19 -7.62 1.64 16.47
CA GLU A 19 -8.03 0.98 17.72
C GLU A 19 -7.00 1.14 18.83
N GLU A 20 -5.72 1.21 18.45
CA GLU A 20 -4.59 1.38 19.38
C GLU A 20 -4.14 2.85 19.49
N GLY A 21 -4.58 3.73 18.59
CA GLY A 21 -4.09 5.10 18.50
C GLY A 21 -2.62 5.17 18.08
N LYS A 22 -2.16 4.21 17.27
CA LYS A 22 -0.75 4.04 16.91
C LYS A 22 -0.55 4.02 15.40
N THR A 23 0.64 4.43 14.98
CA THR A 23 1.15 4.22 13.63
C THR A 23 2.46 3.46 13.70
N TYR A 24 2.56 2.40 12.92
CA TYR A 24 3.73 1.55 12.80
C TYR A 24 4.47 1.89 11.52
N TYR A 25 5.79 2.02 11.62
CA TYR A 25 6.69 2.28 10.51
C TYR A 25 7.64 1.09 10.35
N LEU A 26 7.60 0.44 9.19
CA LEU A 26 8.57 -0.56 8.81
C LEU A 26 9.77 0.13 8.17
N CYS A 27 10.94 -0.04 8.79
CA CYS A 27 12.20 0.58 8.43
C CYS A 27 13.16 -0.48 7.88
N GLN A 28 14.02 -0.08 6.93
CA GLN A 28 15.05 -0.96 6.37
C GLN A 28 16.45 -0.33 6.44
N SER A 29 17.42 -1.08 6.98
CA SER A 29 18.84 -0.71 6.97
C SER A 29 19.66 -1.83 6.33
N GLY A 30 20.06 -1.64 5.06
CA GLY A 30 20.63 -2.73 4.28
C GLY A 30 19.57 -3.79 4.02
N GLU A 31 19.78 -4.99 4.55
CA GLU A 31 18.82 -6.11 4.48
C GLU A 31 17.97 -6.23 5.76
N ASP A 32 18.38 -5.60 6.86
CA ASP A 32 17.69 -5.72 8.14
C ASP A 32 16.40 -4.90 8.15
N LEU A 33 15.33 -5.50 8.68
CA LEU A 33 14.03 -4.88 8.89
C LEU A 33 13.77 -4.65 10.38
N THR A 34 13.31 -3.44 10.70
CA THR A 34 12.85 -3.07 12.04
C THR A 34 11.48 -2.38 11.97
N GLU A 35 10.70 -2.48 13.03
CA GLU A 35 9.44 -1.74 13.19
C GLU A 35 9.59 -0.68 14.28
N GLU A 36 9.21 0.55 14.00
CA GLU A 36 9.08 1.63 14.98
C GLU A 36 7.60 1.98 15.20
N GLU A 37 7.17 1.96 16.45
CA GLU A 37 5.82 2.35 16.86
C GLU A 37 5.78 3.84 17.19
N HIS A 38 4.83 4.60 16.65
CA HIS A 38 4.59 5.98 17.01
C HIS A 38 3.17 6.15 17.56
N SER A 39 3.06 6.93 18.63
CA SER A 39 1.82 7.39 19.25
C SER A 39 1.83 8.91 19.33
N ASP A 40 0.68 9.53 19.66
CA ASP A 40 0.57 10.99 19.78
C ASP A 40 1.60 11.62 20.73
N ASP A 41 2.01 10.88 21.78
CA ASP A 41 2.86 11.39 22.86
C ASP A 41 4.28 10.78 22.88
N SER A 42 4.56 9.76 22.05
CA SER A 42 5.86 9.07 22.07
C SER A 42 6.18 8.28 20.81
N SER A 43 7.47 8.21 20.48
CA SER A 43 8.03 7.20 19.58
C SER A 43 8.61 6.06 20.41
N GLY A 44 8.27 4.84 20.03
CA GLY A 44 8.71 3.59 20.61
C GLY A 44 10.14 3.23 20.24
N ILE A 45 10.59 2.07 20.71
CA ILE A 45 11.91 1.53 20.39
C ILE A 45 11.78 0.67 19.12
N GLU A 46 12.77 0.72 18.25
CA GLU A 46 12.88 -0.17 17.09
C GLU A 46 12.84 -1.65 17.53
N SER A 47 11.87 -2.40 17.01
CA SER A 47 11.73 -3.84 17.20
C SER A 47 12.28 -4.59 15.98
N PRO A 48 13.17 -5.58 16.13
CA PRO A 48 13.63 -6.40 15.02
C PRO A 48 12.47 -7.18 14.38
N VAL A 49 12.35 -7.09 13.05
CA VAL A 49 11.34 -7.84 12.28
C VAL A 49 11.95 -9.07 11.63
N GLY A 50 13.08 -8.89 10.94
CA GLY A 50 13.70 -9.94 10.13
C GLY A 50 14.63 -9.35 9.08
N SER A 51 14.79 -10.05 7.95
CA SER A 51 15.62 -9.59 6.84
C SER A 51 14.88 -9.68 5.51
N ALA A 52 15.19 -8.78 4.60
CA ALA A 52 14.64 -8.76 3.27
C ALA A 52 15.67 -8.19 2.29
N ARG A 53 15.46 -8.41 0.99
CA ARG A 53 16.31 -7.82 -0.04
C ARG A 53 16.45 -6.32 0.17
N ALA A 54 17.66 -5.78 0.08
CA ALA A 54 17.88 -4.34 0.16
C ALA A 54 17.04 -3.59 -0.90
N GLY A 55 16.34 -2.54 -0.47
CA GLY A 55 15.39 -1.81 -1.32
C GLY A 55 14.16 -2.63 -1.72
N THR A 56 13.74 -3.57 -0.88
CA THR A 56 12.48 -4.29 -1.07
C THR A 56 11.30 -3.32 -1.01
N ASN A 57 10.25 -3.62 -1.76
CA ASN A 57 8.93 -3.10 -1.41
C ASN A 57 8.35 -3.95 -0.27
N ALA A 58 7.54 -3.34 0.59
CA ALA A 58 6.88 -4.03 1.67
C ALA A 58 5.48 -3.45 1.90
N THR A 59 4.60 -4.24 2.51
CA THR A 59 3.26 -3.79 2.90
C THR A 59 2.82 -4.49 4.19
N TYR A 60 2.02 -3.79 4.97
CA TYR A 60 1.36 -4.35 6.14
C TYR A 60 0.02 -4.96 5.73
N LEU A 61 -0.32 -6.08 6.37
CA LEU A 61 -1.68 -6.56 6.51
C LEU A 61 -2.05 -6.45 8.00
N VAL A 62 -3.13 -5.75 8.28
CA VAL A 62 -3.66 -5.61 9.64
C VAL A 62 -5.07 -6.17 9.65
N ARG A 63 -5.31 -7.14 10.54
CA ARG A 63 -6.64 -7.71 10.76
C ARG A 63 -7.40 -6.93 11.81
N LYS A 64 -8.69 -7.25 11.93
CA LYS A 64 -9.62 -6.61 12.86
C LYS A 64 -9.22 -6.74 14.33
N ASP A 65 -8.52 -7.81 14.69
CA ASP A 65 -7.98 -8.05 16.02
C ASP A 65 -6.64 -7.35 16.27
N ALA A 66 -6.26 -6.40 15.39
CA ALA A 66 -4.96 -5.72 15.38
C ALA A 66 -3.75 -6.62 15.09
N GLN A 67 -3.97 -7.89 14.75
CA GLN A 67 -2.91 -8.79 14.34
C GLN A 67 -2.23 -8.25 13.07
N ARG A 68 -0.91 -8.07 13.14
CA ARG A 68 -0.10 -7.49 12.06
C ARG A 68 0.75 -8.56 11.38
N GLU A 69 0.77 -8.50 10.05
CA GLU A 69 1.70 -9.24 9.21
C GLU A 69 2.38 -8.26 8.24
N ILE A 70 3.63 -8.52 7.92
CA ILE A 70 4.41 -7.78 6.93
C ILE A 70 4.71 -8.70 5.77
N TYR A 71 4.52 -8.21 4.55
CA TYR A 71 4.89 -8.89 3.32
C TYR A 71 6.01 -8.13 2.64
N CYS A 72 7.07 -8.83 2.24
CA CYS A 72 8.23 -8.26 1.55
C CYS A 72 8.92 -9.33 0.68
N LEU A 73 10.06 -9.00 0.06
CA LEU A 73 10.78 -9.89 -0.83
C LEU A 73 12.11 -10.34 -0.24
N ASP A 74 12.44 -11.62 -0.41
CA ASP A 74 13.79 -12.13 -0.17
C ASP A 74 14.77 -11.73 -1.30
N GLU A 75 16.06 -12.05 -1.12
CA GLU A 75 17.12 -11.74 -2.10
C GLU A 75 16.86 -12.31 -3.51
N GLU A 76 16.11 -13.41 -3.61
CA GLU A 76 15.77 -14.09 -4.85
C GLU A 76 14.46 -13.58 -5.48
N ASN A 77 13.81 -12.59 -4.87
CA ASN A 77 12.50 -12.04 -5.23
C ASN A 77 11.33 -12.99 -4.99
N TYR A 78 11.43 -13.90 -4.03
CA TYR A 78 10.26 -14.59 -3.52
C TYR A 78 9.54 -13.73 -2.49
N LEU A 79 8.20 -13.73 -2.57
CA LEU A 79 7.36 -13.18 -1.52
C LEU A 79 7.59 -13.96 -0.22
N GLN A 80 7.79 -13.24 0.86
CA GLN A 80 7.89 -13.77 2.22
C GLN A 80 7.04 -12.93 3.18
N ALA A 81 6.82 -13.47 4.39
CA ALA A 81 6.01 -12.81 5.40
C ALA A 81 6.66 -12.85 6.79
N TYR A 82 6.33 -11.87 7.61
CA TYR A 82 6.59 -11.84 9.05
C TYR A 82 5.27 -11.60 9.76
N ALA A 83 5.06 -12.23 10.91
CA ALA A 83 3.86 -12.07 11.73
C ALA A 83 4.27 -11.61 13.13
N PHE A 84 3.59 -10.61 13.66
CA PHE A 84 3.78 -10.17 15.03
C PHE A 84 3.09 -11.16 15.98
N ASP A 85 3.80 -11.68 16.98
CA ASP A 85 3.24 -12.57 17.98
C ASP A 85 3.00 -11.80 19.29
N GLU A 86 1.74 -11.60 19.66
CA GLU A 86 1.36 -10.88 20.89
C GLU A 86 1.70 -11.64 22.18
N ASP A 87 1.85 -12.97 22.13
CA ASP A 87 2.21 -13.75 23.31
C ASP A 87 3.69 -13.54 23.66
N SER A 88 4.56 -13.47 22.65
CA SER A 88 6.00 -13.24 22.83
C SER A 88 6.43 -11.78 22.69
N TRP A 89 5.57 -10.91 22.13
CA TRP A 89 5.87 -9.53 21.76
C TRP A 89 7.04 -9.41 20.77
N GLU A 90 7.18 -10.41 19.89
CA GLU A 90 8.26 -10.50 18.91
C GLU A 90 7.71 -10.77 17.50
N TRP A 91 8.45 -10.31 16.49
CA TRP A 91 8.20 -10.71 15.11
C TRP A 91 8.75 -12.12 14.86
N GLN A 92 7.94 -12.95 14.20
CA GLN A 92 8.32 -14.29 13.80
C GLN A 92 8.17 -14.47 12.29
N PRO A 93 8.91 -15.40 11.65
CA PRO A 93 8.65 -15.78 10.28
C PRO A 93 7.19 -16.20 10.09
N GLY A 94 6.50 -15.53 9.17
CA GLY A 94 5.13 -15.86 8.79
C GLY A 94 5.06 -17.11 7.89
N THR A 95 3.86 -17.65 7.71
CA THR A 95 3.62 -18.77 6.78
C THR A 95 2.92 -18.29 5.52
N LEU A 96 3.41 -18.75 4.37
CA LEU A 96 2.72 -18.71 3.07
C LEU A 96 2.32 -20.12 2.61
N ASP A 97 2.21 -21.06 3.55
CA ASP A 97 1.81 -22.47 3.31
C ASP A 97 2.62 -23.17 2.21
N GLY A 98 3.93 -22.89 2.20
CA GLY A 98 4.89 -23.44 1.25
C GLY A 98 4.76 -22.87 -0.17
N LEU A 99 3.92 -21.86 -0.40
CA LEU A 99 3.86 -21.16 -1.67
C LEU A 99 5.20 -20.46 -1.96
N ARG A 100 5.86 -20.89 -3.02
CA ARG A 100 7.02 -20.20 -3.59
C ARG A 100 6.53 -19.26 -4.71
N ILE A 101 6.33 -17.99 -4.36
CA ILE A 101 5.83 -16.96 -5.27
C ILE A 101 7.00 -16.09 -5.73
N LEU A 102 7.54 -16.35 -6.92
CA LEU A 102 8.50 -15.45 -7.56
C LEU A 102 7.73 -14.24 -8.11
N VAL A 103 8.16 -13.03 -7.79
CA VAL A 103 7.54 -11.78 -8.26
C VAL A 103 8.52 -10.95 -9.08
N ALA A 104 8.01 -9.95 -9.80
CA ALA A 104 8.86 -8.98 -10.47
C ALA A 104 9.73 -8.24 -9.45
N SER A 105 11.02 -8.04 -9.75
CA SER A 105 11.97 -7.44 -8.81
C SER A 105 11.62 -5.99 -8.43
N ASN A 106 10.86 -5.29 -9.28
CA ASN A 106 10.38 -3.93 -9.06
C ASN A 106 8.90 -3.85 -8.64
N THR A 107 8.29 -4.97 -8.22
CA THR A 107 6.89 -4.95 -7.79
C THR A 107 6.66 -4.01 -6.61
N HIS A 108 5.54 -3.31 -6.60
CA HIS A 108 4.93 -2.85 -5.35
C HIS A 108 4.02 -3.95 -4.80
N LEU A 109 3.82 -3.98 -3.49
CA LEU A 109 2.93 -4.88 -2.79
C LEU A 109 1.75 -4.08 -2.25
N ALA A 110 0.56 -4.68 -2.28
CA ALA A 110 -0.60 -4.18 -1.57
C ALA A 110 -1.24 -5.35 -0.82
N ALA A 111 -1.63 -5.13 0.42
CA ALA A 111 -2.31 -6.14 1.22
C ALA A 111 -3.58 -5.56 1.87
N ILE A 112 -4.55 -6.43 2.11
CA ILE A 112 -5.79 -6.08 2.79
C ILE A 112 -6.39 -7.30 3.50
N SER A 113 -6.91 -7.07 4.70
CA SER A 113 -7.86 -7.96 5.38
C SER A 113 -9.25 -7.35 5.29
N THR A 114 -10.25 -8.12 4.91
CA THR A 114 -11.65 -7.70 4.89
C THR A 114 -12.42 -8.19 6.11
N GLU A 115 -13.56 -7.56 6.42
CA GLU A 115 -14.38 -7.90 7.59
C GLU A 115 -14.94 -9.33 7.56
N ASP A 116 -15.07 -9.92 6.38
CA ASP A 116 -15.52 -11.30 6.18
C ASP A 116 -14.37 -12.34 6.31
N GLY A 117 -13.20 -11.91 6.80
CA GLY A 117 -12.08 -12.77 7.13
C GLY A 117 -11.29 -13.24 5.90
N PHE A 118 -11.18 -12.39 4.87
CA PHE A 118 -10.34 -12.65 3.71
C PHE A 118 -9.12 -11.74 3.72
N ASP A 119 -7.96 -12.38 3.80
CA ASP A 119 -6.66 -11.76 3.59
C ASP A 119 -6.30 -11.87 2.10
N ARG A 120 -5.79 -10.78 1.53
CA ARG A 120 -5.32 -10.72 0.14
C ARG A 120 -3.99 -9.98 0.07
N VAL A 121 -3.07 -10.50 -0.73
CA VAL A 121 -1.81 -9.84 -1.07
C VAL A 121 -1.64 -9.83 -2.58
N PHE A 122 -1.43 -8.63 -3.11
CA PHE A 122 -1.32 -8.34 -4.53
C PHE A 122 0.12 -7.95 -4.88
N PHE A 123 0.54 -8.37 -6.06
CA PHE A 123 1.90 -8.15 -6.56
C PHE A 123 1.91 -8.22 -8.09
N GLN A 124 3.00 -7.78 -8.71
CA GLN A 124 3.27 -7.95 -10.12
C GLN A 124 4.16 -9.18 -10.33
N LEU A 125 3.76 -10.05 -11.23
CA LEU A 125 4.51 -11.24 -11.64
C LEU A 125 5.63 -10.87 -12.65
N PRO A 126 6.70 -11.67 -12.79
CA PRO A 126 7.80 -11.39 -13.72
C PRO A 126 7.36 -11.21 -15.18
N GLU A 127 6.28 -11.87 -15.61
CA GLU A 127 5.66 -11.72 -16.93
C GLU A 127 4.89 -10.40 -17.11
N GLY A 128 4.79 -9.58 -16.07
CA GLY A 128 4.18 -8.26 -16.09
C GLY A 128 2.69 -8.23 -15.80
N GLN A 129 2.03 -9.36 -15.53
CA GLN A 129 0.64 -9.42 -15.05
C GLN A 129 0.56 -9.14 -13.54
N LEU A 130 -0.60 -8.72 -13.05
CA LEU A 130 -0.88 -8.75 -11.62
C LEU A 130 -1.20 -10.18 -11.16
N GLY A 131 -0.72 -10.53 -9.96
CA GLY A 131 -1.03 -11.77 -9.26
C GLY A 131 -1.59 -11.49 -7.87
N MET A 132 -2.23 -12.52 -7.29
CA MET A 132 -2.77 -12.46 -5.94
C MET A 132 -2.56 -13.79 -5.21
N ILE A 133 -2.23 -13.72 -3.93
CA ILE A 133 -2.50 -14.80 -2.98
C ILE A 133 -3.63 -14.36 -2.05
N ALA A 134 -4.46 -15.32 -1.64
CA ALA A 134 -5.55 -15.07 -0.71
C ALA A 134 -5.63 -16.19 0.32
N ARG A 135 -6.11 -15.84 1.50
CA ARG A 135 -6.42 -16.76 2.59
C ARG A 135 -7.76 -16.37 3.19
N ARG A 136 -8.56 -17.37 3.54
CA ARG A 136 -9.74 -17.20 4.38
C ARG A 136 -9.42 -17.68 5.78
N ASP A 137 -10.01 -17.05 6.80
CA ASP A 137 -9.85 -17.48 8.20
C ASP A 137 -9.95 -19.00 8.38
N GLY A 138 -8.95 -19.55 9.07
CA GLY A 138 -8.82 -20.99 9.31
C GLY A 138 -8.42 -21.85 8.10
N GLN A 139 -8.15 -21.24 6.94
CA GLN A 139 -7.62 -21.90 5.75
C GLN A 139 -6.17 -21.47 5.49
N GLY A 140 -5.48 -22.22 4.63
CA GLY A 140 -4.16 -21.84 4.15
C GLY A 140 -4.22 -20.84 2.99
N TRP A 141 -3.09 -20.18 2.74
CA TRP A 141 -2.82 -19.36 1.58
C TRP A 141 -2.93 -20.15 0.28
N GLN A 142 -3.55 -19.51 -0.71
CA GLN A 142 -3.72 -20.06 -2.05
C GLN A 142 -3.43 -19.00 -3.10
N LYS A 143 -2.79 -19.41 -4.20
CA LYS A 143 -2.74 -18.58 -5.41
C LYS A 143 -4.16 -18.41 -5.93
N SER A 144 -4.52 -17.18 -6.23
CA SER A 144 -5.83 -16.85 -6.78
C SER A 144 -5.69 -16.19 -8.14
N SER A 145 -6.65 -16.44 -9.02
CA SER A 145 -6.66 -15.87 -10.37
C SER A 145 -7.25 -14.47 -10.38
N LEU A 146 -6.58 -13.57 -11.09
CA LEU A 146 -7.11 -12.29 -11.53
C LEU A 146 -7.44 -12.37 -13.03
N PRO A 147 -8.35 -11.54 -13.56
CA PRO A 147 -8.49 -11.38 -15.01
C PRO A 147 -7.16 -10.88 -15.61
N PRO A 148 -6.97 -11.01 -16.94
CA PRO A 148 -5.83 -10.40 -17.60
C PRO A 148 -5.73 -8.90 -17.29
N THR A 149 -4.55 -8.45 -16.90
CA THR A 149 -4.25 -7.05 -16.55
C THR A 149 -3.10 -6.52 -17.40
N THR A 150 -2.96 -5.20 -17.52
CA THR A 150 -1.82 -4.59 -18.23
C THR A 150 -1.16 -3.49 -17.38
N PRO A 151 -0.67 -3.82 -16.18
CA PRO A 151 -0.05 -2.84 -15.29
C PRO A 151 1.23 -2.28 -15.90
N ALA A 152 1.57 -1.03 -15.55
CA ALA A 152 2.89 -0.47 -15.83
C ALA A 152 3.99 -1.34 -15.20
N ASP A 153 5.22 -1.26 -15.72
CA ASP A 153 6.34 -1.99 -15.14
C ASP A 153 6.66 -1.39 -13.75
N GLY A 154 6.60 -2.20 -12.70
CA GLY A 154 6.68 -1.73 -11.32
C GLY A 154 5.46 -0.92 -10.90
N ALA A 155 4.27 -1.30 -11.37
CA ALA A 155 3.04 -0.57 -11.09
C ALA A 155 2.86 -0.27 -9.60
N SER A 156 2.43 0.95 -9.30
CA SER A 156 1.99 1.32 -7.95
C SER A 156 0.69 0.59 -7.66
N LEU A 157 0.59 -0.07 -6.51
CA LEU A 157 -0.58 -0.84 -6.10
C LEU A 157 -1.18 -0.25 -4.81
N PHE A 158 -2.51 -0.22 -4.71
CA PHE A 158 -3.21 0.13 -3.48
C PHE A 158 -4.50 -0.66 -3.33
N ALA A 159 -4.65 -1.39 -2.22
CA ALA A 159 -5.85 -2.16 -1.93
C ALA A 159 -6.76 -1.39 -0.95
N LEU A 160 -8.06 -1.38 -1.22
CA LEU A 160 -9.07 -0.71 -0.42
C LEU A 160 -10.28 -1.61 -0.20
N GLY A 161 -10.71 -1.72 1.05
CA GLY A 161 -11.97 -2.34 1.42
C GLY A 161 -13.09 -1.33 1.22
N VAL A 162 -14.15 -1.75 0.55
CA VAL A 162 -15.35 -0.94 0.28
C VAL A 162 -16.57 -1.73 0.73
N GLU A 163 -17.71 -1.04 0.89
CA GLU A 163 -18.96 -1.66 1.38
C GLU A 163 -19.33 -2.94 0.61
N ASP A 164 -19.15 -2.92 -0.71
CA ASP A 164 -19.49 -4.04 -1.60
C ASP A 164 -18.29 -4.95 -1.97
N GLY A 165 -17.19 -4.90 -1.22
CA GLY A 165 -16.05 -5.81 -1.41
C GLY A 165 -14.69 -5.13 -1.42
N VAL A 166 -13.87 -5.43 -2.43
CA VAL A 166 -12.48 -4.96 -2.51
C VAL A 166 -12.23 -4.22 -3.81
N ARG A 167 -11.40 -3.19 -3.74
CA ARG A 167 -10.79 -2.53 -4.91
C ARG A 167 -9.27 -2.66 -4.81
N LEU A 168 -8.63 -3.04 -5.91
CA LEU A 168 -7.19 -2.87 -6.10
C LEU A 168 -6.98 -1.83 -7.18
N PHE A 169 -6.43 -0.68 -6.82
CA PHE A 169 -6.01 0.34 -7.76
C PHE A 169 -4.58 0.10 -8.20
N TYR A 170 -4.30 0.32 -9.48
CA TYR A 170 -2.96 0.15 -10.01
C TYR A 170 -2.66 1.10 -11.18
N SER A 171 -1.38 1.46 -11.35
CA SER A 171 -0.95 2.22 -12.52
C SER A 171 -0.85 1.34 -13.76
N HIS A 172 -1.44 1.78 -14.85
CA HIS A 172 -1.63 0.99 -16.07
C HIS A 172 -0.69 1.45 -17.21
N LYS A 173 -0.40 0.57 -18.18
CA LYS A 173 0.53 0.88 -19.29
C LYS A 173 0.09 2.04 -20.17
N ASP A 174 -1.19 2.38 -20.20
CA ASP A 174 -1.72 3.54 -20.92
C ASP A 174 -1.63 4.86 -20.14
N CYS A 175 -0.86 4.88 -19.05
CA CYS A 175 -0.66 6.03 -18.18
C CYS A 175 -1.92 6.49 -17.43
N SER A 176 -2.95 5.64 -17.31
CA SER A 176 -4.10 5.86 -16.42
C SER A 176 -3.96 5.04 -15.12
N ILE A 177 -4.94 5.20 -14.21
CA ILE A 177 -5.14 4.30 -13.08
C ILE A 177 -6.28 3.35 -13.46
N HIS A 178 -6.05 2.06 -13.30
CA HIS A 178 -7.10 1.04 -13.37
C HIS A 178 -7.48 0.59 -11.97
N GLN A 179 -8.67 0.02 -11.85
CA GLN A 179 -9.11 -0.73 -10.68
C GLN A 179 -9.52 -2.14 -11.07
N LEU A 180 -9.09 -3.12 -10.27
CA LEU A 180 -9.75 -4.40 -10.17
C LEU A 180 -10.80 -4.32 -9.06
N ALA A 181 -12.05 -4.58 -9.40
CA ALA A 181 -13.17 -4.59 -8.47
C ALA A 181 -13.66 -6.02 -8.22
N TRP A 182 -13.66 -6.44 -6.96
CA TRP A 182 -14.28 -7.70 -6.52
C TRP A 182 -15.73 -7.44 -6.12
N ASP A 183 -16.66 -8.19 -6.70
CA ASP A 183 -18.11 -8.08 -6.44
C ASP A 183 -18.68 -9.21 -5.56
N GLY A 184 -17.80 -10.01 -4.95
CA GLY A 184 -18.17 -11.22 -4.21
C GLY A 184 -18.09 -12.50 -5.02
N ARG A 185 -17.97 -12.41 -6.35
CA ARG A 185 -17.90 -13.57 -7.25
C ARG A 185 -16.72 -13.52 -8.20
N ASP A 186 -16.55 -12.40 -8.89
CA ASP A 186 -15.57 -12.24 -9.95
C ASP A 186 -14.83 -10.89 -9.81
N TRP A 187 -13.64 -10.83 -10.38
CA TRP A 187 -12.88 -9.59 -10.50
C TRP A 187 -13.15 -8.96 -11.87
N ALA A 188 -13.45 -7.66 -11.87
CA ALA A 188 -13.59 -6.87 -13.09
C ALA A 188 -12.53 -5.77 -13.15
N ASP A 189 -11.85 -5.67 -14.28
CA ASP A 189 -10.89 -4.60 -14.56
C ASP A 189 -11.58 -3.42 -15.24
N SER A 190 -11.29 -2.20 -14.80
CA SER A 190 -11.80 -0.98 -15.43
C SER A 190 -10.87 0.21 -15.21
N GLU A 191 -10.80 1.12 -16.20
CA GLU A 191 -10.15 2.41 -16.04
C GLU A 191 -10.87 3.25 -14.98
N VAL A 192 -10.12 3.93 -14.11
CA VAL A 192 -10.64 4.99 -13.25
C VAL A 192 -10.77 6.27 -14.09
N PRO A 193 -12.00 6.80 -14.29
CA PRO A 193 -12.21 7.95 -15.14
C PRO A 193 -11.39 9.17 -14.71
N GLN A 194 -11.01 10.00 -15.69
CA GLN A 194 -10.21 11.23 -15.51
C GLN A 194 -8.74 11.01 -15.12
N THR A 195 -8.26 9.78 -14.98
CA THR A 195 -6.86 9.52 -14.59
C THR A 195 -5.91 9.32 -15.78
N GLY A 196 -6.45 9.17 -16.99
CA GLY A 196 -5.67 9.06 -18.23
C GLY A 196 -4.79 10.27 -18.53
N GLY A 197 -3.82 10.09 -19.41
CA GLY A 197 -2.86 11.13 -19.79
C GLY A 197 -1.63 10.54 -20.48
N ILE A 198 -0.52 11.28 -20.46
CA ILE A 198 0.74 10.83 -21.07
C ILE A 198 1.81 10.41 -20.05
N LEU A 199 1.70 10.86 -18.80
CA LEU A 199 2.67 10.59 -17.74
C LEU A 199 2.20 9.42 -16.88
N GLN A 200 3.11 8.52 -16.52
CA GLN A 200 2.77 7.39 -15.65
C GLN A 200 2.33 7.85 -14.27
N LYS A 201 1.42 7.07 -13.68
CA LYS A 201 0.87 7.34 -12.34
C LYS A 201 1.59 6.49 -11.30
N SER A 202 1.78 7.04 -10.10
CA SER A 202 2.47 6.38 -9.00
C SER A 202 1.90 6.80 -7.66
N HIS A 203 2.32 6.10 -6.60
CA HIS A 203 1.97 6.40 -5.21
C HIS A 203 0.46 6.59 -5.03
N ILE A 204 -0.28 5.64 -5.58
CA ILE A 204 -1.74 5.64 -5.53
C ILE A 204 -2.14 5.40 -4.08
N PHE A 205 -3.06 6.23 -3.60
CA PHE A 205 -3.71 6.08 -2.31
C PHE A 205 -5.21 6.29 -2.51
N ALA A 206 -6.04 5.44 -1.92
CA ALA A 206 -7.47 5.54 -2.03
C ALA A 206 -8.15 5.45 -0.66
N GLN A 207 -9.26 6.15 -0.51
CA GLN A 207 -10.05 6.12 0.72
C GLN A 207 -11.54 6.17 0.39
N GLN A 208 -12.33 5.32 1.05
CA GLN A 208 -13.78 5.39 1.01
C GLN A 208 -14.26 6.68 1.71
N GLN A 209 -15.08 7.48 1.04
CA GLN A 209 -15.73 8.66 1.61
C GLN A 209 -17.23 8.64 1.25
N GLY A 210 -18.07 8.31 2.24
CA GLY A 210 -19.49 8.09 1.99
C GLY A 210 -19.69 6.92 1.02
N SER A 211 -20.44 7.14 -0.06
CA SER A 211 -20.63 6.15 -1.13
C SER A 211 -19.56 6.22 -2.23
N GLY A 212 -18.65 7.19 -2.19
CA GLY A 212 -17.60 7.39 -3.19
C GLY A 212 -16.21 6.99 -2.72
N ILE A 213 -15.27 6.96 -3.66
CA ILE A 213 -13.84 6.74 -3.39
C ILE A 213 -13.08 8.00 -3.83
N ASN A 214 -12.27 8.53 -2.92
CA ASN A 214 -11.28 9.55 -3.27
C ASN A 214 -9.95 8.87 -3.57
N ILE A 215 -9.27 9.33 -4.62
CA ILE A 215 -7.97 8.79 -5.02
C ILE A 215 -6.97 9.93 -5.09
N GLN A 216 -5.85 9.79 -4.39
CA GLN A 216 -4.68 10.64 -4.51
C GLN A 216 -3.57 9.89 -5.24
N PHE A 217 -2.83 10.57 -6.10
CA PHE A 217 -1.71 9.98 -6.82
C PHE A 217 -0.72 11.04 -7.29
N CYS A 218 0.46 10.59 -7.69
CA CYS A 218 1.49 11.39 -8.35
C CYS A 218 1.65 11.01 -9.82
N ASP A 219 2.10 11.95 -10.64
CA ASP A 219 2.69 11.64 -11.95
C ASP A 219 4.23 11.61 -11.90
N GLU A 220 4.85 11.24 -13.02
CA GLU A 220 6.32 11.21 -13.19
C GLU A 220 7.00 12.58 -12.98
N ASP A 221 6.26 13.67 -13.13
CA ASP A 221 6.73 15.05 -12.90
C ASP A 221 6.58 15.49 -11.42
N ALA A 222 6.37 14.52 -10.52
CA ALA A 222 6.11 14.73 -9.11
C ALA A 222 4.85 15.56 -8.81
N ARG A 223 3.93 15.73 -9.76
CA ARG A 223 2.70 16.51 -9.54
C ARG A 223 1.68 15.65 -8.82
N VAL A 224 1.07 16.23 -7.80
CA VAL A 224 0.10 15.53 -6.96
C VAL A 224 -1.31 15.89 -7.39
N TYR A 225 -2.15 14.88 -7.56
CA TYR A 225 -3.54 15.00 -7.96
C TYR A 225 -4.46 14.34 -6.95
N VAL A 226 -5.68 14.86 -6.85
CA VAL A 226 -6.80 14.21 -6.16
C VAL A 226 -7.98 14.11 -7.11
N LEU A 227 -8.52 12.92 -7.24
CA LEU A 227 -9.80 12.62 -7.84
C LEU A 227 -10.84 12.49 -6.72
N LYS A 228 -11.80 13.41 -6.69
CA LYS A 228 -12.89 13.42 -5.70
C LYS A 228 -14.21 13.73 -6.38
N ASP A 229 -15.23 12.91 -6.12
CA ASP A 229 -16.57 13.06 -6.70
C ASP A 229 -16.52 13.19 -8.23
N GLY A 230 -15.64 12.43 -8.89
CA GLY A 230 -15.41 12.46 -10.34
C GLY A 230 -14.65 13.69 -10.86
N ASN A 231 -14.22 14.60 -9.98
CA ASN A 231 -13.47 15.80 -10.34
C ASN A 231 -11.99 15.63 -10.02
N LEU A 232 -11.14 15.75 -11.04
CA LEU A 232 -9.69 15.74 -10.86
C LEU A 232 -9.19 17.16 -10.57
N SER A 233 -8.45 17.32 -9.47
CA SER A 233 -7.78 18.57 -9.09
C SER A 233 -6.29 18.32 -8.88
N ARG A 234 -5.44 19.21 -9.39
CA ARG A 234 -4.01 19.22 -9.03
C ARG A 234 -3.84 19.92 -7.68
N LEU A 235 -3.16 19.25 -6.75
CA LEU A 235 -2.85 19.81 -5.44
C LEU A 235 -1.54 20.59 -5.43
N GLY A 236 -0.57 20.19 -6.24
CA GLY A 236 0.76 20.78 -6.24
C GLY A 236 1.82 19.85 -6.80
N PHE A 237 2.99 19.83 -6.16
CA PHE A 237 4.10 18.94 -6.51
C PHE A 237 4.92 18.51 -5.29
N VAL A 238 5.52 17.33 -5.33
CA VAL A 238 6.45 16.85 -4.31
C VAL A 238 7.84 17.42 -4.58
N PHE A 239 8.46 18.00 -3.55
CA PHE A 239 9.83 18.48 -3.59
C PHE A 239 10.53 18.13 -2.29
N GLN A 240 11.68 17.44 -2.37
CA GLN A 240 12.41 16.95 -1.19
C GLN A 240 11.50 16.14 -0.24
N GLY A 241 10.66 15.27 -0.81
CA GLY A 241 9.73 14.43 -0.05
C GLY A 241 8.55 15.17 0.58
N ARG A 242 8.37 16.47 0.30
CA ARG A 242 7.29 17.30 0.87
C ARG A 242 6.38 17.86 -0.22
N LEU A 243 5.08 17.84 0.03
CA LEU A 243 4.10 18.48 -0.84
C LEU A 243 4.24 20.01 -0.80
N LYS A 244 4.48 20.62 -1.95
CA LYS A 244 4.33 22.06 -2.19
C LYS A 244 3.00 22.30 -2.89
N LYS A 245 2.04 22.86 -2.16
CA LYS A 245 0.68 23.13 -2.67
C LYS A 245 0.68 24.25 -3.71
N ASP A 246 -0.13 24.11 -4.75
CA ASP A 246 -0.43 25.19 -5.69
C ASP A 246 -1.31 26.24 -4.98
N LYS A 247 -1.15 27.53 -5.30
CA LYS A 247 -1.91 28.63 -4.65
C LYS A 247 -3.43 28.53 -4.84
N ASP A 248 -3.87 27.83 -5.87
CA ASP A 248 -5.28 27.63 -6.21
C ASP A 248 -5.84 26.31 -5.65
N ALA A 249 -5.07 25.55 -4.85
CA ALA A 249 -5.57 24.38 -4.15
C ALA A 249 -6.60 24.83 -3.10
N GLN A 250 -7.89 24.71 -3.44
CA GLN A 250 -9.01 25.23 -2.65
C GLN A 250 -8.91 24.79 -1.18
N SER A 251 -8.83 25.78 -0.28
CA SER A 251 -8.53 25.62 1.15
C SER A 251 -9.61 24.92 1.99
N ASP A 252 -10.80 24.69 1.44
CA ASP A 252 -12.00 24.44 2.25
C ASP A 252 -12.52 22.98 2.16
N ARG A 253 -11.75 22.06 1.56
CA ARG A 253 -12.19 20.67 1.30
C ARG A 253 -11.17 19.62 1.78
N TRP A 254 -10.74 19.69 3.03
CA TRP A 254 -9.83 18.70 3.62
C TRP A 254 -10.55 17.87 4.69
N PRO A 255 -10.77 16.57 4.52
CA PRO A 255 -10.86 15.64 5.64
C PRO A 255 -9.44 15.27 6.04
N GLN A 256 -8.90 15.99 7.03
CA GLN A 256 -7.56 15.82 7.60
C GLN A 256 -6.41 15.97 6.58
N GLU A 257 -5.32 16.56 7.02
CA GLU A 257 -4.05 16.28 6.39
C GLU A 257 -3.88 14.77 6.50
N LEU A 258 -4.11 14.03 5.40
CA LEU A 258 -3.45 12.74 5.24
C LEU A 258 -1.98 13.13 5.15
N GLU A 259 -1.36 13.24 6.33
CA GLU A 259 0.07 13.29 6.51
C GLU A 259 0.60 12.08 5.74
N SER A 260 0.96 12.30 4.48
CA SER A 260 1.87 11.41 3.81
C SER A 260 3.22 11.65 4.48
N SER A 261 3.37 11.06 5.66
CA SER A 261 4.63 10.63 6.23
C SER A 261 5.31 9.56 5.34
N VAL A 262 4.75 9.26 4.17
CA VAL A 262 5.46 8.59 3.09
C VAL A 262 6.54 9.52 2.56
N LYS A 263 7.80 9.27 2.92
CA LYS A 263 8.94 9.78 2.16
C LYS A 263 8.90 9.16 0.77
N TRP A 264 8.53 9.97 -0.22
CA TRP A 264 8.49 9.62 -1.63
C TRP A 264 9.93 9.33 -2.13
N LYS A 265 10.41 8.08 -1.98
CA LYS A 265 11.71 7.65 -2.50
C LYS A 265 11.61 7.49 -4.03
N GLY A 266 12.57 8.06 -4.77
CA GLY A 266 12.73 7.81 -6.21
C GLY A 266 12.29 8.94 -7.16
N LEU A 267 11.72 10.03 -6.66
CA LEU A 267 11.49 11.24 -7.47
C LEU A 267 12.80 12.04 -7.56
N LYS A 268 13.39 12.11 -8.76
CA LYS A 268 14.55 12.97 -9.06
C LYS A 268 14.17 14.44 -9.16
#